data_AF-A0A847W7L6-F1
#
_entry.id   AF-A0A847W7L6-F1
#
_cell.length_a   1.000
_cell.length_b   1.000
_cell.length_c   1.000
_cell.angle_alpha   90.00
_cell.angle_beta   90.00
_cell.angle_gamma   90.00
#
_symmetry.space_group_name_H-M   'P 1'
#
loop_
_entity.id
_entity.type
_entity.pdbx_description
1 polymer ?
#
loop_
_entity_poly.entity_id
_entity_poly.type
_entity_poly.pdbx_seq_one_letter_code
_entity_poly.pdbx_strand_id
1 'polypeptide(L)'
;MSKENMKKIIVTAQCTNIEEEERLNRIIFGFNHSNETHAVKCTSELSKDLPYVLEVFIEENSLGAFIAYLNEFVPEASVQEKE
;
A
#
# COMPACT_ATOMS: atom_id res chain seq x y z
N MET A 1 24.38 4.12 -10.74
CA MET A 1 23.22 4.41 -9.88
C MET A 1 22.03 3.76 -10.55
N SER A 2 21.57 2.63 -10.03
CA SER A 2 20.38 1.96 -10.56
C SER A 2 19.21 2.91 -10.36
N LYS A 3 18.49 3.23 -11.43
CA LYS A 3 17.19 3.90 -11.33
C LYS A 3 16.37 3.07 -10.35
N GLU A 4 15.91 3.65 -9.25
CA GLU A 4 14.96 2.99 -8.36
C GLU A 4 13.75 2.64 -9.22
N ASN A 5 13.58 1.36 -9.55
CA ASN A 5 12.42 0.86 -10.29
C ASN A 5 11.22 0.93 -9.34
N MET A 6 10.64 2.12 -9.25
CA MET A 6 9.47 2.41 -8.44
C MET A 6 8.22 2.29 -9.29
N LYS A 7 7.18 1.73 -8.69
CA LYS A 7 5.86 1.56 -9.26
C LYS A 7 4.84 2.27 -8.39
N LYS A 8 3.85 2.89 -9.05
CA LYS A 8 2.69 3.47 -8.38
C LYS A 8 1.57 2.44 -8.39
N ILE A 9 0.97 2.23 -7.24
CA ILE A 9 -0.22 1.39 -7.09
C ILE A 9 -1.30 2.17 -6.35
N ILE A 10 -2.54 1.75 -6.55
CA ILE A 10 -3.71 2.24 -5.85
C ILE A 10 -4.16 1.15 -4.89
N VAL A 11 -4.27 1.49 -3.62
CA VAL A 11 -4.85 0.63 -2.59
C VAL A 11 -6.21 1.21 -2.21
N THR A 12 -7.27 0.43 -2.39
CA THR A 12 -8.62 0.79 -1.96
C THR A 12 -9.06 -0.10 -0.81
N ALA A 13 -9.61 0.47 0.27
CA ALA A 13 -10.16 -0.29 1.39
C ALA A 13 -11.45 0.35 1.91
N GLN A 14 -12.29 -0.44 2.58
CA GLN A 14 -13.52 0.05 3.21
C GLN A 14 -13.20 0.62 4.60
N CYS A 15 -12.54 1.79 4.66
CA CYS A 15 -12.31 2.49 5.93
C CYS A 15 -13.52 3.36 6.25
N THR A 16 -14.24 3.01 7.32
CA THR A 16 -15.44 3.70 7.82
C THR A 16 -15.14 4.76 8.88
N ASN A 17 -13.91 4.77 9.41
CA ASN A 17 -13.46 5.68 10.45
C ASN A 17 -11.93 5.88 10.39
N ILE A 18 -11.44 6.88 11.12
CA ILE A 18 -10.02 7.27 11.14
C ILE A 18 -9.09 6.19 11.70
N GLU A 19 -9.55 5.34 12.62
CA GLU A 19 -8.73 4.27 13.19
C GLU A 19 -8.41 3.20 12.13
N GLU A 20 -9.36 2.93 11.23
CA GLU A 20 -9.16 2.03 10.09
C GLU A 20 -8.21 2.61 9.05
N GLU A 21 -8.29 3.93 8.77
CA GLU A 21 -7.35 4.64 7.90
C GLU A 21 -5.91 4.56 8.44
N GLU A 22 -5.74 4.81 9.74
CA GLU A 22 -4.45 4.70 10.42
C GLU A 22 -3.94 3.26 10.42
N ARG A 23 -4.81 2.28 10.69
CA ARG A 23 -4.46 0.86 10.65
C ARG A 23 -3.93 0.47 9.27
N LEU A 24 -4.63 0.86 8.19
CA LEU A 24 -4.21 0.57 6.82
C LEU A 24 -2.83 1.16 6.52
N ASN A 25 -2.61 2.45 6.83
CA ASN A 25 -1.31 3.08 6.62
C ASN A 25 -0.19 2.39 7.42
N ARG A 26 -0.44 2.03 8.69
CA ARG A 26 0.54 1.30 9.51
C ARG A 26 0.89 -0.05 8.93
N ILE A 27 -0.09 -0.78 8.39
CA ILE A 27 0.15 -2.07 7.73
C ILE A 27 0.99 -1.86 6.46
N ILE A 28 0.63 -0.91 5.59
CA ILE A 28 1.36 -0.62 4.36
C ILE A 28 2.85 -0.34 4.65
N PHE A 29 3.16 0.51 5.65
CA PHE A 29 4.54 0.77 6.05
C PHE A 29 5.16 -0.36 6.90
N GLY A 30 4.35 -1.21 7.51
CA GLY A 30 4.76 -2.42 8.21
C GLY A 30 5.43 -3.45 7.29
N PHE A 31 5.08 -3.45 5.99
CA PHE A 31 5.76 -4.26 4.97
C PHE A 31 7.27 -4.02 4.95
N ASN A 32 7.71 -2.77 5.15
CA ASN A 32 9.13 -2.41 5.16
C ASN A 32 9.93 -3.06 6.28
N HIS A 33 9.27 -3.42 7.38
CA HIS A 33 9.91 -4.01 8.56
C HIS A 33 9.83 -5.53 8.56
N SER A 34 8.85 -6.10 7.86
CA SER A 34 8.51 -7.52 7.92
C SER A 34 9.08 -8.32 6.76
N ASN A 35 9.11 -7.76 5.55
CA ASN A 35 9.48 -8.49 4.34
C ASN A 35 10.65 -7.86 3.60
N GLU A 36 10.58 -6.55 3.30
CA GLU A 36 11.56 -5.91 2.44
C GLU A 36 11.90 -4.49 2.91
N THR A 37 13.13 -4.27 3.35
CA THR A 37 13.56 -2.96 3.84
C THR A 37 13.45 -1.90 2.73
N HIS A 38 12.72 -0.82 3.02
CA HIS A 38 12.51 0.34 2.13
C HIS A 38 11.70 0.11 0.85
N ALA A 39 10.97 -1.01 0.72
CA ALA A 39 10.17 -1.29 -0.47
C ALA A 39 9.06 -0.25 -0.70
N VAL A 40 8.32 0.16 0.34
CA VAL A 40 7.33 1.23 0.30
C VAL A 40 7.98 2.56 0.67
N LYS A 41 7.99 3.54 -0.24
CA LYS A 41 8.63 4.85 0.00
C LYS A 41 7.67 5.86 0.61
N CYS A 42 6.45 5.95 0.07
CA CYS A 42 5.43 6.87 0.55
C CYS A 42 4.03 6.43 0.16
N THR A 43 3.05 7.02 0.85
CA THR A 43 1.64 6.97 0.50
C THR A 43 1.12 8.40 0.26
N SER A 44 0.14 8.53 -0.62
CA SER A 44 -0.62 9.77 -0.83
C SER A 44 -2.09 9.43 -0.82
N GLU A 45 -2.86 10.09 0.02
CA GLU A 45 -4.31 9.92 0.05
C GLU A 45 -4.94 10.58 -1.17
N LEU A 46 -5.83 9.86 -1.87
CA LEU A 46 -6.55 10.35 -3.04
C LEU A 46 -8.03 10.61 -2.74
N SER A 47 -8.63 9.85 -1.82
CA SER A 47 -10.01 10.02 -1.40
C SER A 47 -10.23 9.49 0.02
N LYS A 48 -11.00 10.25 0.82
CA LYS A 48 -11.49 9.83 2.15
C LYS A 48 -12.90 9.25 2.12
N ASP A 49 -13.60 9.36 0.99
CA ASP A 49 -14.92 8.75 0.84
C ASP A 49 -14.82 7.24 0.87
N LEU A 50 -15.93 6.53 1.07
CA LEU A 50 -15.97 5.07 0.93
C LEU A 50 -16.08 4.70 -0.57
N PRO A 51 -15.14 3.91 -1.13
CA PRO A 51 -13.97 3.32 -0.49
C PRO A 51 -12.81 4.31 -0.34
N TYR A 52 -12.08 4.19 0.78
CA TYR A 52 -10.87 4.97 1.04
C TYR A 52 -9.80 4.60 0.01
N VAL A 53 -9.15 5.60 -0.59
CA VAL A 53 -8.20 5.40 -1.70
C VAL A 53 -6.85 6.00 -1.37
N LEU A 54 -5.82 5.15 -1.41
CA LEU A 54 -4.42 5.53 -1.28
C LEU A 54 -3.66 5.27 -2.58
N GLU A 55 -2.81 6.20 -2.97
CA GLU A 55 -1.69 5.94 -3.88
C GLU A 55 -0.47 5.51 -3.05
N VAL A 56 0.18 4.42 -3.43
CA VAL A 56 1.37 3.89 -2.75
C VAL A 56 2.50 3.79 -3.77
N PHE A 57 3.69 4.25 -3.38
CA PHE A 57 4.91 4.11 -4.16
C PHE A 57 5.71 2.95 -3.61
N ILE A 58 5.87 1.90 -4.42
CA ILE A 58 6.55 0.66 -4.04
C ILE A 58 7.63 0.27 -5.05
N GLU A 59 8.69 -0.38 -4.61
CA GLU A 59 9.66 -1.02 -5.50
C GLU A 59 8.99 -2.10 -6.36
N GLU A 60 9.28 -2.12 -7.66
CA GLU A 60 8.63 -2.97 -8.66
C GLU A 60 8.75 -4.47 -8.33
N ASN A 61 9.91 -4.88 -7.82
CA ASN A 61 10.19 -6.26 -7.46
C ASN A 61 9.44 -6.71 -6.20
N SER A 62 9.01 -5.76 -5.37
CA SER A 62 8.34 -6.03 -4.09
C SER A 62 6.82 -6.11 -4.23
N LEU A 63 6.25 -5.74 -5.39
CA LEU A 63 4.81 -5.66 -5.59
C LEU A 63 4.09 -6.98 -5.28
N GLY A 64 4.63 -8.10 -5.78
CA GLY A 64 4.04 -9.41 -5.55
C GLY A 64 3.99 -9.79 -4.06
N ALA A 65 5.11 -9.57 -3.35
CA ALA A 65 5.21 -9.83 -1.91
C ALA A 65 4.31 -8.87 -1.10
N PHE A 66 4.21 -7.62 -1.53
CA PHE A 66 3.33 -6.63 -0.91
C PHE A 66 1.85 -6.98 -1.03
N ILE A 67 1.40 -7.43 -2.22
CA ILE A 67 0.01 -7.87 -2.40
C ILE A 67 -0.29 -9.07 -1.49
N ALA A 68 0.62 -10.05 -1.42
CA ALA A 68 0.45 -11.20 -0.53
C ALA A 68 0.36 -10.78 0.95
N TYR A 69 1.26 -9.89 1.38
CA TYR A 69 1.26 -9.32 2.73
C TYR A 69 -0.03 -8.54 3.01
N LEU A 70 -0.45 -7.66 2.11
CA LEU A 70 -1.66 -6.88 2.30
C LEU A 70 -2.90 -7.77 2.39
N ASN A 71 -3.00 -8.82 1.58
CA ASN A 71 -4.09 -9.79 1.65
C ASN A 71 -4.12 -10.59 2.97
N GLU A 72 -2.98 -10.76 3.64
CA GLU A 72 -2.91 -11.43 4.94
C GLU A 72 -3.48 -10.56 6.08
N PHE A 73 -3.17 -9.26 6.08
CA PHE A 73 -3.51 -8.34 7.17
C PHE A 73 -4.75 -7.46 6.90
N VAL A 74 -5.09 -7.26 5.62
CA VAL A 74 -6.21 -6.45 5.12
C VAL A 74 -6.81 -7.14 3.88
N PRO A 75 -7.43 -8.32 4.02
CA PRO A 75 -8.00 -9.08 2.90
C PRO A 75 -9.11 -8.33 2.15
N GLU A 76 -9.71 -7.32 2.76
CA GLU A 76 -10.72 -6.43 2.18
C GLU A 76 -10.13 -5.34 1.27
N ALA A 77 -8.82 -5.12 1.30
CA ALA A 77 -8.16 -4.15 0.44
C ALA A 77 -7.98 -4.69 -0.98
N SER A 78 -8.14 -3.83 -1.97
CA SER A 78 -7.84 -4.12 -3.38
C SER A 78 -6.63 -3.29 -3.82
N VAL A 79 -5.76 -3.92 -4.61
CA VAL A 79 -4.57 -3.28 -5.19
C VAL A 79 -4.74 -3.20 -6.70
N GLN A 80 -4.53 -2.02 -7.27
CA GLN A 80 -4.52 -1.79 -8.71
C GLN A 80 -3.21 -1.13 -9.13
N GLU A 81 -2.61 -1.58 -10.21
CA GLU A 81 -1.42 -0.94 -10.77
C GLU A 81 -1.84 0.32 -11.54
N LYS A 82 -1.06 1.40 -11.40
CA LYS A 82 -1.29 2.63 -12.17
C LYS A 82 -0.28 2.68 -13.31
N GLU A 83 -0.79 2.57 -14.54
CA GLU A 83 0.00 2.68 -15.79
C GLU A 83 0.69 4.04 -15.96
#